data_AF-A0A837G0W2-F1
#
_entry.id   AF-A0A837G0W2-F1
#
_cell.length_a   1.000
_cell.length_b   1.000
_cell.length_c   1.000
_cell.angle_alpha   90.00
_cell.angle_beta   90.00
_cell.angle_gamma   90.00
#
_symmetry.space_group_name_H-M   'P 1'
#
loop_
_entity.id
_entity.type
_entity.pdbx_description
1 polymer ?
#
loop_
_entity_poly.entity_id
_entity_poly.type
_entity_poly.pdbx_seq_one_letter_code
_entity_poly.pdbx_strand_id
1 'polypeptide(L)'
;MKIYISKTTAIGKYDGFHLIQDHLATGHSQPWNDYDYYVTFMLYHVSNRKQTKIDLLKLLINGEMVTADFLIKKGEVVSGSISDITSIIGNLEAVSLGGNINYYQKLNSILEGDKRQVNNLLYLLHDASYQIENEENYSKFEGYGKTIIRDGETAKSLIKKGYHVALGTYQRDKSFQLCLDSPLPTIDPIDFSFDISKKIAKTNINLIIGENGSGKTQILKRISEIMLGIEKNSSDWPFFHKLIITSYSPFENFYTTDDVLNILDKKNNRGKNKRLDRERRNLHINKYAYIGFKDKKNNFNLDWPKEFSVKSLKSIIRYDREENWWNDTSRLDTLKETLSLSMEFDDIAVKLKNGDFHIIKDNPYRRFNKIKDDIQEKEGLFFMKDDEPIPLSSGQEIFSYMIPSLASEIEDESLIIIDEPELYLHPTLEVGLINMLKRLLSETNSSAIIATHSALIAREVSEDGVIVLKKEDGYTTAQQPEVQTFGESLEVIIGEAFDDYTTYKPFQSEIDDLIESGTDIQQLLSKSSSQIGDEALVYITSSSDNKSIEIKRK
;
A
#
# COMPACT_ATOMS: atom_id res chain seq x y z
N MET A 1 37.02 -5.84 -4.50
CA MET A 1 36.05 -4.95 -3.82
C MET A 1 36.42 -4.93 -2.35
N LYS A 2 36.49 -3.75 -1.72
CA LYS A 2 36.82 -3.62 -0.30
C LYS A 2 35.53 -3.56 0.53
N ILE A 3 35.53 -4.20 1.69
CA ILE A 3 34.43 -4.18 2.66
C ILE A 3 34.99 -3.80 4.03
N TYR A 4 34.35 -2.83 4.67
CA TYR A 4 34.74 -2.30 5.98
C TYR A 4 33.60 -2.42 6.99
N ILE A 5 33.96 -2.60 8.25
CA ILE A 5 33.09 -2.33 9.40
C ILE A 5 33.47 -0.97 9.99
N SER A 6 32.49 -0.10 10.19
CA SER A 6 32.70 1.31 10.54
C SER A 6 31.89 1.72 11.78
N LYS A 7 32.58 2.27 12.78
CA LYS A 7 32.01 2.89 13.99
C LYS A 7 31.76 4.40 13.83
N THR A 8 31.68 4.89 12.60
CA THR A 8 31.50 6.30 12.27
C THR A 8 30.85 6.44 10.89
N THR A 9 30.16 7.55 10.67
CA THR A 9 29.66 7.97 9.35
C THR A 9 30.71 8.75 8.54
N ALA A 10 31.88 9.04 9.13
CA ALA A 10 32.98 9.71 8.45
C ALA A 10 33.81 8.74 7.57
N ILE A 11 33.15 8.08 6.62
CA ILE A 11 33.71 6.99 5.80
C ILE A 11 34.28 7.46 4.44
N GLY A 12 34.00 8.69 4.03
CA GLY A 12 34.27 9.19 2.66
C GLY A 12 35.74 9.25 2.21
N LYS A 13 36.69 8.81 3.02
CA LYS A 13 38.11 8.67 2.62
C LYS A 13 38.48 7.26 2.18
N TYR A 14 37.61 6.28 2.41
CA TYR A 14 37.90 4.87 2.20
C TYR A 14 36.92 4.37 1.14
N ASP A 15 37.42 4.11 -0.08
CA ASP A 15 36.56 3.62 -1.16
C ASP A 15 36.23 2.14 -0.93
N GLY A 16 34.97 1.77 -1.13
CA GLY A 16 34.43 0.42 -0.91
C GLY A 16 33.06 0.43 -0.23
N PHE A 17 32.66 -0.74 0.27
CA PHE A 17 31.40 -0.93 0.97
C PHE A 17 31.61 -0.85 2.48
N HIS A 18 30.73 -0.16 3.19
CA HIS A 18 30.82 0.07 4.62
C HIS A 18 29.57 -0.46 5.32
N LEU A 19 29.77 -1.42 6.22
CA LEU A 19 28.81 -1.81 7.22
C LEU A 19 28.92 -0.82 8.38
N ILE A 20 27.89 -0.02 8.59
CA ILE A 20 27.77 0.87 9.75
C ILE A 20 26.66 0.30 10.63
N GLN A 21 26.89 0.16 11.95
CA GLN A 21 25.81 -0.25 12.85
C GLN A 21 24.63 0.72 12.71
N ASP A 22 23.43 0.17 12.57
CA ASP A 22 22.17 0.88 12.27
C ASP A 22 21.98 2.18 13.08
N HIS A 23 22.27 2.14 14.37
CA HIS A 23 22.06 3.27 15.28
C HIS A 23 22.96 4.48 14.97
N LEU A 24 24.16 4.26 14.46
CA LEU A 24 25.07 5.34 14.08
C LEU A 24 24.59 6.05 12.81
N ALA A 25 23.99 5.31 11.88
CA ALA A 25 23.43 5.87 10.65
C ALA A 25 22.10 6.60 10.89
N THR A 26 21.33 6.18 11.91
CA THR A 26 19.99 6.69 12.21
C THR A 26 19.95 7.73 13.35
N GLY A 27 21.09 8.03 13.99
CA GLY A 27 21.17 9.03 15.07
C GLY A 27 20.63 8.52 16.42
N HIS A 28 20.73 7.22 16.62
CA HIS A 28 20.10 6.46 17.68
C HIS A 28 21.14 6.02 18.74
N SER A 29 20.74 5.95 20.02
CA SER A 29 21.66 5.73 21.14
C SER A 29 22.23 4.31 21.29
N GLN A 30 21.59 3.29 20.71
CA GLN A 30 21.97 1.88 20.84
C GLN A 30 21.62 1.12 19.57
N PRO A 31 22.37 0.06 19.19
CA PRO A 31 22.03 -0.77 18.03
C PRO A 31 20.72 -1.52 18.21
N TRP A 32 20.09 -1.86 17.08
CA TRP A 32 18.86 -2.64 17.05
C TRP A 32 19.02 -4.02 17.68
N ASN A 33 18.06 -4.42 18.51
CA ASN A 33 18.03 -5.70 19.20
C ASN A 33 16.89 -6.58 18.64
N ASP A 34 17.28 -7.66 17.95
CA ASP A 34 16.43 -8.74 17.48
C ASP A 34 16.50 -9.95 18.43
N TYR A 35 15.87 -9.85 19.60
CA TYR A 35 15.87 -10.93 20.62
C TYR A 35 17.28 -11.31 21.09
N ASP A 36 18.01 -10.29 21.54
CA ASP A 36 19.41 -10.29 21.99
C ASP A 36 20.44 -10.40 20.87
N TYR A 37 19.99 -10.41 19.61
CA TYR A 37 20.87 -10.32 18.43
C TYR A 37 20.99 -8.87 17.94
N TYR A 38 22.23 -8.42 17.78
CA TYR A 38 22.62 -7.12 17.26
C TYR A 38 23.33 -7.31 15.91
N VAL A 39 22.51 -7.53 14.87
CA VAL A 39 22.93 -7.98 13.53
C VAL A 39 22.55 -7.02 12.41
N THR A 40 21.96 -5.86 12.74
CA THR A 40 21.48 -4.89 11.75
C THR A 40 22.53 -3.83 11.45
N PHE A 41 22.76 -3.59 10.17
CA PHE A 41 23.69 -2.60 9.64
C PHE A 41 22.99 -1.73 8.60
N MET A 42 23.47 -0.50 8.44
CA MET A 42 23.23 0.30 7.25
C MET A 42 24.42 0.10 6.30
N LEU A 43 24.16 -0.31 5.07
CA LEU A 43 25.18 -0.46 4.04
C LEU A 43 25.37 0.86 3.29
N TYR A 44 26.61 1.30 3.16
CA TYR A 44 27.01 2.44 2.33
C TYR A 44 28.02 2.00 1.28
N HIS A 45 28.00 2.67 0.13
CA HIS A 45 29.07 2.62 -0.85
C HIS A 45 29.80 3.95 -0.90
N VAL A 46 31.13 3.90 -0.90
CA VAL A 46 31.99 5.06 -1.08
C VAL A 46 32.79 4.86 -2.37
N SER A 47 32.64 5.81 -3.29
CA SER A 47 33.42 5.86 -4.52
C SER A 47 33.78 7.32 -4.81
N ASN A 48 35.06 7.59 -5.09
CA ASN A 48 35.55 8.95 -5.38
C ASN A 48 35.14 9.96 -4.29
N ARG A 49 35.21 9.55 -3.02
CA ARG A 49 34.76 10.32 -1.84
C ARG A 49 33.26 10.63 -1.75
N LYS A 50 32.45 10.21 -2.72
CA LYS A 50 30.99 10.30 -2.65
C LYS A 50 30.47 9.13 -1.82
N GLN A 51 29.77 9.44 -0.73
CA GLN A 51 29.10 8.44 0.09
C GLN A 51 27.65 8.29 -0.40
N THR A 52 27.25 7.07 -0.74
CA THR A 52 25.89 6.74 -1.14
C THR A 52 25.33 5.71 -0.16
N LYS A 53 24.19 6.03 0.45
CA LYS A 53 23.44 5.11 1.31
C LYS A 53 22.75 4.07 0.42
N ILE A 54 22.89 2.80 0.76
CA ILE A 54 22.19 1.71 0.08
C ILE A 54 20.90 1.45 0.84
N ASP A 55 20.92 0.54 1.81
CA ASP A 55 19.81 0.34 2.74
C ASP A 55 20.26 -0.50 3.94
N LEU A 56 19.31 -0.85 4.81
CA LEU A 56 19.50 -1.79 5.89
C LEU A 56 19.89 -3.17 5.36
N LEU A 57 20.79 -3.83 6.09
CA LEU A 57 21.26 -5.19 5.87
C LEU A 57 21.31 -5.88 7.23
N LYS A 58 20.71 -7.07 7.35
CA LYS A 58 20.94 -7.96 8.49
C LYS A 58 22.06 -8.90 8.12
N LEU A 59 23.08 -9.06 8.97
CA LEU A 59 24.18 -10.00 8.81
C LEU A 59 24.32 -10.80 10.10
N LEU A 60 23.94 -12.07 10.06
CA LEU A 60 24.02 -13.02 11.16
C LEU A 60 25.23 -13.93 10.96
N ILE A 61 26.16 -13.93 11.91
CA ILE A 61 27.27 -14.88 11.98
C ILE A 61 26.89 -16.01 12.93
N ASN A 62 27.11 -17.26 12.52
CA ASN A 62 26.76 -18.43 13.34
C ASN A 62 27.49 -18.39 14.69
N GLY A 63 26.72 -18.53 15.78
CA GLY A 63 27.24 -18.48 17.16
C GLY A 63 27.51 -17.09 17.73
N GLU A 64 27.24 -16.01 16.99
CA GLU A 64 27.52 -14.63 17.43
C GLU A 64 26.25 -13.80 17.61
N MET A 65 26.01 -13.33 18.84
CA MET A 65 24.88 -12.42 19.13
C MET A 65 25.17 -10.97 18.70
N VAL A 66 26.44 -10.54 18.69
CA VAL A 66 26.83 -9.15 18.33
C VAL A 66 27.82 -9.18 17.16
N THR A 67 27.29 -9.12 15.94
CA THR A 67 28.09 -9.28 14.71
C THR A 67 29.14 -8.18 14.56
N ALA A 68 28.83 -6.95 14.96
CA ALA A 68 29.77 -5.83 14.84
C ALA A 68 31.04 -6.05 15.66
N ASP A 69 30.91 -6.52 16.90
CA ASP A 69 32.04 -6.74 17.81
C ASP A 69 32.97 -7.83 17.28
N PHE A 70 32.40 -8.91 16.75
CA PHE A 70 33.15 -9.97 16.08
C PHE A 70 33.96 -9.44 14.89
N LEU A 71 33.31 -8.70 13.98
CA LEU A 71 33.94 -8.16 12.78
C LEU A 71 35.05 -7.15 13.11
N ILE A 72 34.84 -6.27 14.08
CA ILE A 72 35.83 -5.28 14.53
C ILE A 72 37.04 -5.97 15.17
N LYS A 73 36.83 -7.04 15.94
CA LYS A 73 37.92 -7.79 16.59
C LYS A 73 38.78 -8.55 15.58
N LYS A 74 38.18 -9.02 14.49
CA LYS A 74 38.85 -9.85 13.47
C LYS A 74 39.40 -9.04 12.29
N GLY A 75 38.84 -7.86 12.01
CA GLY A 75 39.25 -7.00 10.91
C GLY A 75 40.59 -6.31 11.14
N GLU A 76 41.23 -5.89 10.05
CA GLU A 76 42.46 -5.11 10.07
C GLU A 76 42.14 -3.64 10.29
N VAL A 77 42.66 -3.05 11.38
CA VAL A 77 42.38 -1.65 11.72
C VAL A 77 43.04 -0.72 10.70
N VAL A 78 42.22 0.00 9.93
CA VAL A 78 42.68 1.02 8.97
C VAL A 78 42.69 2.40 9.62
N SER A 79 41.73 2.66 10.52
CA SER A 79 41.71 3.81 11.41
C SER A 79 40.98 3.47 12.70
N GLY A 80 41.09 4.30 13.74
CA GLY A 80 40.50 4.03 15.06
C GLY A 80 39.00 3.70 15.05
N SER A 81 38.26 4.08 14.00
CA SER A 81 36.83 3.80 13.86
C SER A 81 36.48 2.94 12.63
N ILE A 82 37.44 2.46 11.85
CA ILE A 82 37.20 1.71 10.60
C ILE A 82 38.17 0.53 10.50
N SER A 83 37.62 -0.67 10.31
CA SER A 83 38.41 -1.90 10.10
C SER A 83 38.06 -2.52 8.75
N ASP A 84 39.08 -2.92 8.00
CA ASP A 84 38.94 -3.68 6.76
C ASP A 84 38.65 -5.14 7.10
N ILE A 85 37.54 -5.67 6.59
CA ILE A 85 37.08 -7.04 6.82
C ILE A 85 37.11 -7.86 5.53
N THR A 86 37.65 -7.32 4.44
CA THR A 86 37.64 -7.95 3.11
C THR A 86 38.25 -9.35 3.12
N SER A 87 39.33 -9.56 3.87
CA SER A 87 40.06 -10.84 3.93
C SER A 87 39.34 -11.92 4.75
N ILE A 88 38.47 -11.53 5.67
CA ILE A 88 37.79 -12.46 6.59
C ILE A 88 36.35 -12.74 6.16
N ILE A 89 35.66 -11.77 5.57
CA ILE A 89 34.20 -11.80 5.47
C ILE A 89 33.69 -12.96 4.62
N GLY A 90 34.32 -13.23 3.48
CA GLY A 90 33.89 -14.31 2.57
C GLY A 90 34.09 -15.73 3.12
N ASN A 91 34.84 -15.91 4.22
CA ASN A 91 35.10 -17.21 4.84
C ASN A 91 34.28 -17.44 6.13
N LEU A 92 33.41 -16.50 6.49
CA LEU A 92 32.56 -16.63 7.67
C LEU A 92 31.44 -17.63 7.42
N GLU A 93 31.07 -18.38 8.46
CA GLU A 93 29.79 -19.08 8.48
C GLU A 93 28.71 -18.06 8.87
N ALA A 94 28.10 -17.44 7.86
CA ALA A 94 27.19 -16.33 8.03
C ALA A 94 26.06 -16.36 6.99
N VAL A 95 25.04 -15.56 7.25
CA VAL A 95 23.96 -15.29 6.30
C VAL A 95 23.53 -13.84 6.44
N SER A 96 23.24 -13.19 5.32
CA SER A 96 22.69 -11.85 5.30
C SER A 96 21.42 -11.74 4.48
N LEU A 97 20.66 -10.68 4.71
CA LEU A 97 19.49 -10.34 3.93
C LEU A 97 19.29 -8.83 3.92
N GLY A 98 19.09 -8.26 2.73
CA GLY A 98 18.67 -6.87 2.57
C GLY A 98 17.36 -6.58 3.31
N GLY A 99 17.21 -5.37 3.86
CA GLY A 99 16.03 -5.01 4.67
C GLY A 99 14.74 -4.88 3.87
N ASN A 100 14.84 -4.57 2.58
CA ASN A 100 13.74 -4.39 1.63
C ASN A 100 14.24 -4.67 0.19
N ILE A 101 13.36 -4.51 -0.80
CA ILE A 101 13.71 -4.70 -2.20
C ILE A 101 14.64 -3.62 -2.75
N ASN A 102 14.49 -2.37 -2.26
CA ASN A 102 15.26 -1.21 -2.69
C ASN A 102 16.75 -1.43 -2.43
N TYR A 103 17.12 -2.18 -1.38
CA TYR A 103 18.49 -2.65 -1.17
C TYR A 103 19.09 -3.24 -2.45
N TYR A 104 18.40 -4.20 -3.07
CA TYR A 104 18.89 -4.91 -4.25
C TYR A 104 18.83 -4.03 -5.51
N GLN A 105 17.78 -3.22 -5.69
CA GLN A 105 17.69 -2.26 -6.80
C GLN A 105 18.86 -1.26 -6.76
N LYS A 106 19.16 -0.71 -5.58
CA LYS A 106 20.28 0.22 -5.37
C LYS A 106 21.63 -0.42 -5.61
N LEU A 107 21.81 -1.72 -5.29
CA LEU A 107 23.04 -2.45 -5.65
C LEU A 107 23.23 -2.49 -7.18
N ASN A 108 22.17 -2.74 -7.94
CA ASN A 108 22.23 -2.75 -9.40
C ASN A 108 22.65 -1.38 -9.94
N SER A 109 22.03 -0.31 -9.46
CA SER A 109 22.34 1.07 -9.88
C SER A 109 23.76 1.50 -9.51
N ILE A 110 24.21 1.20 -8.29
CA ILE A 110 25.54 1.59 -7.80
C ILE A 110 26.66 0.87 -8.53
N LEU A 111 26.45 -0.39 -8.90
CA LEU A 111 27.41 -1.22 -9.62
C LEU A 111 27.23 -1.15 -11.13
N GLU A 112 26.43 -0.18 -11.62
CA GLU A 112 26.20 0.09 -13.05
C GLU A 112 25.75 -1.16 -13.83
N GLY A 113 25.00 -2.05 -13.19
CA GLY A 113 24.55 -3.31 -13.78
C GLY A 113 25.66 -4.36 -14.00
N ASP A 114 26.87 -4.16 -13.47
CA ASP A 114 27.96 -5.14 -13.55
C ASP A 114 27.64 -6.38 -12.69
N LYS A 115 27.09 -7.39 -13.36
CA LYS A 115 26.71 -8.67 -12.77
C LYS A 115 27.85 -9.35 -12.02
N ARG A 116 29.11 -9.19 -12.45
CA ARG A 116 30.27 -9.80 -11.77
C ARG A 116 30.52 -9.14 -10.42
N GLN A 117 30.39 -7.82 -10.35
CA GLN A 117 30.55 -7.08 -9.10
C GLN A 117 29.39 -7.34 -8.14
N VAL A 118 28.15 -7.40 -8.64
CA VAL A 118 26.97 -7.76 -7.84
C VAL A 118 27.14 -9.16 -7.25
N ASN A 119 27.48 -10.16 -8.08
CA ASN A 119 27.74 -11.53 -7.62
C ASN A 119 28.82 -11.58 -6.54
N ASN A 120 29.93 -10.87 -6.75
CA ASN A 120 31.04 -10.84 -5.79
C ASN A 120 30.62 -10.21 -4.45
N LEU A 121 29.85 -9.11 -4.49
CA LEU A 121 29.37 -8.46 -3.27
C LEU A 121 28.41 -9.36 -2.49
N LEU A 122 27.39 -9.93 -3.16
CA LEU A 122 26.41 -10.79 -2.52
C LEU A 122 27.05 -12.08 -1.97
N TYR A 123 28.04 -12.64 -2.69
CA TYR A 123 28.86 -13.74 -2.19
C TYR A 123 29.62 -13.33 -0.92
N LEU A 124 30.35 -12.21 -0.95
CA LEU A 124 31.15 -11.75 0.20
C LEU A 124 30.29 -11.42 1.43
N LEU A 125 29.07 -10.94 1.23
CA LEU A 125 28.12 -10.63 2.31
C LEU A 125 27.31 -11.85 2.76
N HIS A 126 27.47 -13.02 2.12
CA HIS A 126 26.65 -14.21 2.37
C HIS A 126 25.15 -13.95 2.21
N ASP A 127 24.77 -13.22 1.17
CA ASP A 127 23.37 -12.87 0.95
C ASP A 127 22.53 -14.14 0.68
N ALA A 128 21.47 -14.31 1.46
CA ALA A 128 20.61 -15.48 1.42
C ALA A 128 19.95 -15.68 0.05
N SER A 129 19.66 -14.59 -0.67
CA SER A 129 19.06 -14.70 -2.01
C SER A 129 20.04 -15.18 -3.07
N TYR A 130 21.33 -14.91 -2.88
CA TYR A 130 22.41 -15.42 -3.73
C TYR A 130 22.74 -16.87 -3.40
N GLN A 131 22.69 -17.25 -2.12
CA GLN A 131 23.01 -18.59 -1.63
C GLN A 131 21.77 -19.45 -1.34
N ILE A 132 20.69 -19.29 -2.12
CA ILE A 132 19.40 -19.94 -1.84
C ILE A 132 19.51 -21.47 -1.72
N GLU A 133 20.43 -22.10 -2.45
CA GLU A 133 20.70 -23.54 -2.38
C GLU A 133 21.24 -24.00 -1.01
N ASN A 134 21.81 -23.09 -0.22
CA ASN A 134 22.35 -23.34 1.11
C ASN A 134 21.34 -23.09 2.25
N GLU A 135 20.05 -22.84 1.94
CA GLU A 135 19.03 -22.51 2.94
C GLU A 135 18.92 -23.55 4.06
N GLU A 136 19.03 -24.83 3.74
CA GLU A 136 19.01 -25.91 4.72
C GLU A 136 20.13 -25.84 5.77
N ASN A 137 21.23 -25.13 5.46
CA ASN A 137 22.36 -24.97 6.36
C ASN A 137 22.20 -23.73 7.24
N TYR A 138 22.04 -22.55 6.63
CA TYR A 138 21.96 -21.31 7.41
C TYR A 138 20.64 -21.16 8.19
N SER A 139 19.57 -21.86 7.78
CA SER A 139 18.30 -21.85 8.52
C SER A 139 18.41 -22.49 9.92
N LYS A 140 19.45 -23.29 10.15
CA LYS A 140 19.76 -23.92 11.44
C LYS A 140 20.53 -23.01 12.39
N PHE A 141 21.02 -21.85 11.94
CA PHE A 141 21.78 -20.95 12.80
C PHE A 141 20.92 -20.43 13.94
N GLU A 142 21.52 -20.36 15.12
CA GLU A 142 20.84 -19.77 16.27
C GLU A 142 20.56 -18.28 15.98
N GLY A 143 19.30 -17.87 16.11
CA GLY A 143 18.88 -16.51 15.80
C GLY A 143 18.33 -16.31 14.39
N TYR A 144 18.42 -17.28 13.47
CA TYR A 144 17.92 -17.14 12.09
C TYR A 144 16.43 -16.74 12.04
N GLY A 145 15.56 -17.48 12.74
CA GLY A 145 14.13 -17.17 12.82
C GLY A 145 13.81 -15.88 13.59
N LYS A 146 14.70 -15.44 14.48
CA LYS A 146 14.55 -14.21 15.28
C LYS A 146 15.01 -12.96 14.53
N THR A 147 15.88 -13.11 13.53
CA THR A 147 16.58 -12.02 12.84
C THR A 147 16.25 -12.00 11.34
N ILE A 148 16.78 -12.94 10.56
CA ILE A 148 16.69 -13.01 9.10
C ILE A 148 15.25 -13.19 8.63
N ILE A 149 14.55 -14.22 9.14
CA ILE A 149 13.16 -14.52 8.74
C ILE A 149 12.11 -13.92 9.68
N ARG A 150 12.51 -12.97 10.52
CA ARG A 150 11.62 -12.31 11.49
C ARG A 150 10.32 -11.84 10.84
N ASP A 151 10.39 -11.38 9.60
CA ASP A 151 9.26 -10.82 8.86
C ASP A 151 8.54 -11.85 7.98
N GLY A 152 8.67 -13.14 8.30
CA GLY A 152 7.92 -14.24 7.70
C GLY A 152 8.01 -14.30 6.18
N GLU A 153 6.86 -14.22 5.51
CA GLU A 153 6.74 -14.34 4.05
C GLU A 153 7.51 -13.25 3.29
N THR A 154 7.64 -12.05 3.86
CA THR A 154 8.43 -11.01 3.19
C THR A 154 9.91 -11.36 3.11
N ALA A 155 10.47 -11.90 4.19
CA ALA A 155 11.87 -12.31 4.19
C ALA A 155 12.11 -13.47 3.21
N LYS A 156 11.22 -14.47 3.20
CA LYS A 156 11.27 -15.58 2.24
C LYS A 156 11.21 -15.11 0.79
N SER A 157 10.37 -14.12 0.50
CA SER A 157 10.29 -13.57 -0.86
C SER A 157 11.57 -12.82 -1.26
N LEU A 158 12.16 -12.04 -0.35
CA LEU A 158 13.45 -11.40 -0.59
C LEU A 158 14.55 -12.44 -0.86
N ILE A 159 14.55 -13.57 -0.16
CA ILE A 159 15.44 -14.71 -0.45
C ILE A 159 15.18 -15.25 -1.86
N LYS A 160 13.92 -15.45 -2.27
CA LYS A 160 13.59 -15.98 -3.61
C LYS A 160 13.97 -15.05 -4.76
N LYS A 161 13.93 -13.73 -4.57
CA LYS A 161 13.98 -12.74 -5.68
C LYS A 161 15.16 -11.76 -5.63
N GLY A 162 15.70 -11.48 -4.45
CA GLY A 162 16.69 -10.40 -4.21
C GLY A 162 17.87 -10.45 -5.18
N TYR A 163 18.39 -11.65 -5.43
CA TYR A 163 19.48 -11.87 -6.37
C TYR A 163 19.12 -11.43 -7.79
N HIS A 164 17.97 -11.86 -8.31
CA HIS A 164 17.51 -11.51 -9.64
C HIS A 164 17.26 -10.01 -9.80
N VAL A 165 16.79 -9.36 -8.73
CA VAL A 165 16.58 -7.90 -8.67
C VAL A 165 17.91 -7.16 -8.69
N ALA A 166 18.89 -7.60 -7.90
CA ALA A 166 20.24 -7.02 -7.88
C ALA A 166 20.96 -7.17 -9.23
N LEU A 167 20.65 -8.21 -10.00
CA LEU A 167 21.14 -8.39 -11.35
C LEU A 167 20.37 -7.60 -12.43
N GLY A 168 19.25 -6.97 -12.08
CA GLY A 168 18.35 -6.32 -13.04
C GLY A 168 17.66 -7.32 -14.00
N THR A 169 17.55 -8.58 -13.59
CA THR A 169 16.96 -9.67 -14.40
C THR A 169 15.56 -10.08 -13.95
N TYR A 170 15.14 -9.59 -12.77
CA TYR A 170 13.82 -9.88 -12.25
C TYR A 170 12.73 -9.26 -13.12
N GLN A 171 11.73 -10.06 -13.46
CA GLN A 171 10.50 -9.62 -14.11
C GLN A 171 9.34 -10.12 -13.26
N ARG A 172 8.44 -9.21 -12.86
CA ARG A 172 7.20 -9.59 -12.18
C ARG A 172 6.28 -10.30 -13.17
N ASP A 173 5.58 -11.31 -12.70
CA ASP A 173 4.53 -11.96 -13.47
C ASP A 173 3.46 -10.92 -13.85
N LYS A 174 3.13 -10.89 -15.14
CA LYS A 174 2.13 -9.94 -15.66
C LYS A 174 0.72 -10.26 -15.18
N SER A 175 0.47 -11.51 -14.85
CA SER A 175 -0.81 -12.01 -14.36
C SER A 175 -0.55 -12.96 -13.20
N PHE A 176 -1.25 -12.75 -12.09
CA PHE A 176 -1.15 -13.61 -10.92
C PHE A 176 -2.47 -13.61 -10.15
N GLN A 177 -2.66 -14.62 -9.30
CA GLN A 177 -3.85 -14.78 -8.48
C GLN A 177 -3.51 -14.77 -7.00
N LEU A 178 -4.46 -14.33 -6.19
CA LEU A 178 -4.43 -14.44 -4.74
C LEU A 178 -5.68 -15.22 -4.32
N CYS A 179 -5.48 -16.47 -3.87
CA CYS A 179 -6.56 -17.37 -3.49
C CYS A 179 -6.75 -17.31 -1.97
N LEU A 180 -7.85 -16.71 -1.52
CA LEU A 180 -8.23 -16.61 -0.12
C LEU A 180 -9.11 -17.81 0.26
N ASP A 181 -8.65 -18.61 1.22
CA ASP A 181 -9.50 -19.61 1.85
C ASP A 181 -10.73 -18.94 2.49
N SER A 182 -11.82 -19.69 2.63
CA SER A 182 -13.05 -19.27 3.32
C SER A 182 -12.75 -18.42 4.56
N PRO A 183 -12.98 -17.08 4.51
CA PRO A 183 -12.52 -16.15 5.53
C PRO A 183 -13.30 -16.31 6.83
N LEU A 184 -14.54 -16.80 6.73
CA LEU A 184 -15.40 -17.26 7.81
C LEU A 184 -16.12 -18.52 7.33
N PRO A 185 -16.54 -19.44 8.23
CA PRO A 185 -17.25 -20.66 7.84
C PRO A 185 -18.53 -20.44 7.02
N THR A 186 -19.05 -19.21 7.01
CA THR A 186 -20.26 -18.80 6.31
C THR A 186 -19.97 -17.98 5.04
N ILE A 187 -18.72 -17.90 4.59
CA ILE A 187 -18.31 -17.15 3.40
C ILE A 187 -17.48 -18.06 2.50
N ASP A 188 -17.79 -18.10 1.22
CA ASP A 188 -17.03 -18.86 0.23
C ASP A 188 -15.54 -18.43 0.15
N PRO A 189 -14.64 -19.34 -0.29
CA PRO A 189 -13.29 -18.93 -0.71
C PRO A 189 -13.37 -17.92 -1.87
N ILE A 190 -12.35 -17.08 -1.99
CA ILE A 190 -12.36 -15.94 -2.92
C ILE A 190 -11.05 -15.90 -3.70
N ASP A 191 -11.14 -15.86 -5.02
CA ASP A 191 -9.99 -15.74 -5.91
C ASP A 191 -9.91 -14.34 -6.51
N PHE A 192 -8.83 -13.62 -6.19
CA PHE A 192 -8.52 -12.31 -6.77
C PHE A 192 -7.56 -12.48 -7.94
N SER A 193 -7.91 -11.93 -9.10
CA SER A 193 -7.11 -12.02 -10.32
C SER A 193 -6.51 -10.67 -10.67
N PHE A 194 -5.20 -10.60 -10.84
CA PHE A 194 -4.49 -9.37 -11.17
C PHE A 194 -3.83 -9.49 -12.53
N ASP A 195 -4.02 -8.49 -13.40
CA ASP A 195 -3.31 -8.34 -14.67
C ASP A 195 -2.69 -6.94 -14.75
N ILE A 196 -1.37 -6.86 -14.63
CA ILE A 196 -0.59 -5.61 -14.72
C ILE A 196 -0.21 -5.26 -16.17
N SER A 197 -0.66 -6.05 -17.16
CA SER A 197 -0.40 -5.73 -18.56
C SER A 197 -1.21 -4.51 -19.01
N LYS A 198 -0.59 -3.64 -19.79
CA LYS A 198 -1.22 -2.43 -20.35
C LYS A 198 -2.15 -2.76 -21.53
N LYS A 199 -3.14 -3.61 -21.30
CA LYS A 199 -4.16 -4.01 -22.27
C LYS A 199 -5.53 -3.46 -21.85
N ILE A 200 -6.42 -3.29 -22.83
CA ILE A 200 -7.80 -2.87 -22.56
C ILE A 200 -8.51 -3.91 -21.67
N ALA A 201 -9.34 -3.42 -20.75
CA ALA A 201 -10.11 -4.25 -19.82
C ALA A 201 -9.26 -5.22 -18.97
N LYS A 202 -7.95 -4.95 -18.81
CA LYS A 202 -7.09 -5.64 -17.86
C LYS A 202 -6.75 -4.72 -16.70
N THR A 203 -6.81 -5.27 -15.50
CA THR A 203 -6.80 -4.51 -14.26
C THR A 203 -6.00 -5.24 -13.19
N ASN A 204 -5.20 -4.46 -12.47
CA ASN A 204 -4.57 -4.85 -11.22
C ASN A 204 -5.38 -4.33 -10.01
N ILE A 205 -6.64 -3.96 -10.24
CA ILE A 205 -7.64 -3.59 -9.23
C ILE A 205 -8.70 -4.70 -9.22
N ASN A 206 -8.91 -5.31 -8.07
CA ASN A 206 -10.08 -6.16 -7.82
C ASN A 206 -11.11 -5.41 -6.97
N LEU A 207 -12.39 -5.63 -7.24
CA LEU A 207 -13.50 -5.07 -6.49
C LEU A 207 -14.26 -6.18 -5.78
N ILE A 208 -14.68 -5.89 -4.55
CA ILE A 208 -15.67 -6.68 -3.82
C ILE A 208 -16.91 -5.81 -3.70
N ILE A 209 -17.99 -6.22 -4.36
CA ILE A 209 -19.29 -5.55 -4.36
C ILE A 209 -20.36 -6.47 -3.77
N GLY A 210 -21.46 -5.90 -3.30
CA GLY A 210 -22.56 -6.65 -2.71
C GLY A 210 -23.25 -5.89 -1.59
N GLU A 211 -24.36 -6.40 -1.09
CA GLU A 211 -25.20 -5.72 -0.09
C GLU A 211 -24.49 -5.42 1.24
N ASN A 212 -25.10 -4.56 2.06
CA ASN A 212 -24.61 -4.26 3.40
C ASN A 212 -24.62 -5.52 4.27
N GLY A 213 -23.53 -5.79 4.97
CA GLY A 213 -23.44 -6.97 5.85
C GLY A 213 -23.19 -8.31 5.12
N SER A 214 -22.79 -8.26 3.85
CA SER A 214 -22.23 -9.40 3.08
C SER A 214 -20.81 -9.81 3.52
N GLY A 215 -20.13 -9.00 4.35
CA GLY A 215 -18.82 -9.35 4.89
C GLY A 215 -17.61 -8.77 4.17
N LYS A 216 -17.80 -7.81 3.24
CA LYS A 216 -16.70 -7.11 2.52
C LYS A 216 -15.54 -6.66 3.42
N THR A 217 -15.82 -5.87 4.45
CA THR A 217 -14.79 -5.40 5.40
C THR A 217 -14.12 -6.55 6.17
N GLN A 218 -14.85 -7.64 6.45
CA GLN A 218 -14.28 -8.83 7.10
C GLN A 218 -13.31 -9.58 6.17
N ILE A 219 -13.64 -9.68 4.88
CA ILE A 219 -12.77 -10.25 3.85
C ILE A 219 -11.49 -9.41 3.75
N LEU A 220 -11.61 -8.09 3.61
CA LEU A 220 -10.44 -7.19 3.57
C LEU A 220 -9.58 -7.32 4.83
N LYS A 221 -10.21 -7.42 6.00
CA LYS A 221 -9.50 -7.62 7.26
C LYS A 221 -8.78 -8.97 7.29
N ARG A 222 -9.41 -10.05 6.84
CA ARG A 222 -8.78 -11.38 6.77
C ARG A 222 -7.55 -11.36 5.85
N ILE A 223 -7.64 -10.68 4.70
CA ILE A 223 -6.50 -10.48 3.79
C ILE A 223 -5.35 -9.78 4.50
N SER A 224 -5.65 -8.73 5.27
CA SER A 224 -4.64 -8.03 6.04
C SER A 224 -3.97 -8.92 7.10
N GLU A 225 -4.74 -9.73 7.82
CA GLU A 225 -4.23 -10.62 8.85
C GLU A 225 -3.31 -11.71 8.30
N ILE A 226 -3.64 -12.27 7.13
CA ILE A 226 -2.81 -13.26 6.43
C ILE A 226 -1.51 -12.62 5.95
N MET A 227 -1.59 -11.45 5.28
CA MET A 227 -0.43 -10.71 4.79
C MET A 227 0.52 -10.28 5.91
N LEU A 228 -0.02 -9.98 7.10
CA LEU A 228 0.76 -9.64 8.29
C LEU A 228 1.31 -10.88 9.03
N GLY A 229 1.02 -12.09 8.56
CA GLY A 229 1.43 -13.34 9.20
C GLY A 229 0.79 -13.56 10.57
N ILE A 230 -0.32 -12.88 10.86
CA ILE A 230 -1.13 -13.08 12.07
C ILE A 230 -1.85 -14.42 11.91
N GLU A 231 -2.50 -14.59 10.76
CA GLU A 231 -3.29 -15.75 10.36
C GLU A 231 -2.60 -16.54 9.24
N LYS A 232 -3.13 -17.73 8.94
CA LYS A 232 -2.61 -18.60 7.87
C LYS A 232 -3.63 -18.78 6.76
N ASN A 233 -3.11 -19.05 5.57
CA ASN A 233 -3.85 -19.47 4.39
C ASN A 233 -3.22 -20.77 3.86
N SER A 234 -4.02 -21.60 3.20
CA SER A 234 -3.57 -22.87 2.64
C SER A 234 -2.68 -22.70 1.40
N SER A 235 -2.97 -21.68 0.58
CA SER A 235 -2.23 -21.37 -0.64
C SER A 235 -1.16 -20.30 -0.40
N ASP A 236 -0.07 -20.41 -1.15
CA ASP A 236 0.97 -19.39 -1.21
C ASP A 236 0.44 -18.16 -1.95
N TRP A 237 0.64 -16.98 -1.37
CA TRP A 237 0.21 -15.72 -1.97
C TRP A 237 1.32 -15.06 -2.80
N PRO A 238 0.94 -14.30 -3.84
CA PRO A 238 1.88 -13.45 -4.55
C PRO A 238 2.48 -12.45 -3.57
N PHE A 239 3.74 -12.12 -3.78
CA PHE A 239 4.45 -11.23 -2.87
C PHE A 239 4.13 -9.77 -3.14
N PHE A 240 3.93 -9.05 -2.03
CA PHE A 240 3.85 -7.59 -2.00
C PHE A 240 4.89 -7.04 -1.03
N HIS A 241 5.61 -5.98 -1.42
CA HIS A 241 6.61 -5.34 -0.56
C HIS A 241 5.95 -4.64 0.64
N LYS A 242 4.73 -4.14 0.44
CA LYS A 242 4.00 -3.36 1.43
C LYS A 242 2.50 -3.55 1.29
N LEU A 243 1.82 -3.65 2.43
CA LEU A 243 0.38 -3.60 2.54
C LEU A 243 -0.04 -2.20 3.01
N ILE A 244 -0.94 -1.56 2.28
CA ILE A 244 -1.51 -0.26 2.64
C ILE A 244 -3.01 -0.44 2.78
N ILE A 245 -3.56 -0.13 3.94
CA ILE A 245 -5.00 -0.13 4.17
C ILE A 245 -5.47 1.31 4.27
N THR A 246 -6.47 1.67 3.49
CA THR A 246 -7.18 2.93 3.63
C THR A 246 -8.65 2.69 3.95
N SER A 247 -9.13 3.28 5.03
CA SER A 247 -10.55 3.27 5.38
C SER A 247 -10.89 4.54 6.14
N TYR A 248 -11.92 5.23 5.67
CA TYR A 248 -12.47 6.43 6.31
C TYR A 248 -13.82 6.16 6.99
N SER A 249 -14.25 4.88 7.06
CA SER A 249 -15.41 4.51 7.87
C SER A 249 -15.06 4.67 9.37
N PRO A 250 -15.91 5.32 10.19
CA PRO A 250 -15.68 5.40 11.63
C PRO A 250 -15.93 4.07 12.37
N PHE A 251 -16.49 3.06 11.70
CA PHE A 251 -16.92 1.79 12.30
C PHE A 251 -16.01 0.59 11.96
N GLU A 252 -14.92 0.83 11.23
CA GLU A 252 -13.97 -0.20 10.83
C GLU A 252 -13.09 -0.70 11.99
N ASN A 253 -12.57 -1.92 11.87
CA ASN A 253 -11.74 -2.60 12.87
C ASN A 253 -10.40 -3.12 12.32
N PHE A 254 -9.84 -2.46 11.31
CA PHE A 254 -8.48 -2.66 10.85
C PHE A 254 -7.47 -2.29 11.94
N TYR A 255 -6.32 -2.94 11.90
CA TYR A 255 -5.22 -2.70 12.83
C TYR A 255 -4.46 -1.42 12.47
N THR A 256 -4.08 -0.62 13.45
CA THR A 256 -3.05 0.41 13.25
C THR A 256 -1.66 -0.25 13.22
N THR A 257 -0.64 0.46 12.73
CA THR A 257 0.75 -0.04 12.77
C THR A 257 1.19 -0.42 14.18
N ASP A 258 0.76 0.33 15.20
CA ASP A 258 1.04 0.04 16.61
C ASP A 258 0.33 -1.24 17.08
N ASP A 259 -0.89 -1.53 16.60
CA ASP A 259 -1.60 -2.78 16.93
C ASP A 259 -0.87 -3.99 16.35
N VAL A 260 -0.50 -3.93 15.07
CA VAL A 260 0.26 -4.98 14.38
C VAL A 260 1.57 -5.27 15.13
N LEU A 261 2.30 -4.22 15.51
CA LEU A 261 3.52 -4.35 16.31
C LEU A 261 3.28 -5.12 17.61
N ASN A 262 2.23 -4.75 18.35
CA ASN A 262 1.92 -5.37 19.63
C ASN A 262 1.48 -6.84 19.47
N ILE A 263 0.75 -7.17 18.39
CA ILE A 263 0.33 -8.55 18.08
C ILE A 263 1.55 -9.42 17.77
N LEU A 264 2.46 -8.93 16.92
CA LEU A 264 3.69 -9.64 16.56
C LEU A 264 4.65 -9.79 17.76
N ASP A 265 4.77 -8.78 18.62
CA ASP A 265 5.58 -8.85 19.84
C ASP A 265 5.03 -9.89 20.83
N LYS A 266 3.69 -10.00 20.97
CA LYS A 266 3.05 -11.01 21.82
C LYS A 266 3.24 -12.42 21.28
N LYS A 267 3.04 -12.63 19.97
CA LYS A 267 3.21 -13.94 19.32
C LYS A 267 4.62 -14.52 19.53
N ASN A 268 5.60 -13.65 19.73
CA ASN A 268 7.00 -14.00 19.92
C ASN A 268 7.50 -13.90 21.39
N ASN A 269 6.61 -13.85 22.39
CA ASN A 269 6.95 -13.86 23.83
C ASN A 269 7.89 -12.73 24.32
N ARG A 270 7.69 -11.47 23.91
CA ARG A 270 8.47 -10.33 24.44
C ARG A 270 7.94 -9.80 25.78
N GLY A 271 8.85 -9.62 26.74
CA GLY A 271 8.59 -8.85 27.97
C GLY A 271 8.42 -7.35 27.70
N LYS A 272 7.64 -6.67 28.55
CA LYS A 272 7.28 -5.24 28.46
C LYS A 272 8.49 -4.29 28.65
N ASN A 273 9.38 -4.15 27.68
CA ASN A 273 10.40 -3.08 27.71
C ASN A 273 10.03 -1.85 26.86
N LYS A 274 10.44 -0.69 27.38
CA LYS A 274 9.77 0.63 27.35
C LYS A 274 9.68 1.33 25.97
N ARG A 275 8.74 2.28 25.90
CA ARG A 275 8.42 3.32 24.88
C ARG A 275 9.53 3.82 23.93
N LEU A 276 10.82 3.78 24.30
CA LEU A 276 11.94 4.34 23.54
C LEU A 276 12.30 3.56 22.27
N ASP A 277 11.79 2.33 22.13
CA ASP A 277 12.08 1.44 20.99
C ASP A 277 10.96 1.44 19.92
N ARG A 278 9.99 2.37 19.99
CA ARG A 278 8.79 2.35 19.12
C ARG A 278 9.02 2.94 17.73
N GLU A 279 9.69 4.09 17.61
CA GLU A 279 9.98 4.69 16.29
C GLU A 279 10.93 3.83 15.46
N ARG A 280 11.90 3.15 16.11
CA ARG A 280 12.77 2.16 15.46
C ARG A 280 12.04 0.91 15.02
N ARG A 281 11.05 0.45 15.81
CA ARG A 281 10.17 -0.66 15.43
C ARG A 281 9.37 -0.37 14.16
N ASN A 282 8.93 0.88 13.97
CA ASN A 282 8.24 1.28 12.73
C ASN A 282 9.16 1.19 11.50
N LEU A 283 10.47 1.43 11.62
CA LEU A 283 11.42 1.24 10.52
C LEU A 283 11.53 -0.24 10.08
N HIS A 284 11.24 -1.19 10.97
CA HIS A 284 11.24 -2.63 10.67
C HIS A 284 9.87 -3.18 10.24
N ILE A 285 8.77 -2.48 10.56
CA ILE A 285 7.44 -2.71 9.96
C ILE A 285 7.19 -1.63 8.89
N ASN A 286 8.15 -1.47 7.97
CA ASN A 286 7.94 -0.62 6.80
C ASN A 286 6.97 -1.23 5.77
N LYS A 287 6.37 -2.39 6.12
CA LYS A 287 5.58 -3.26 5.25
C LYS A 287 4.07 -3.12 5.47
N TYR A 288 3.65 -2.26 6.41
CA TYR A 288 2.24 -2.01 6.70
C TYR A 288 1.96 -0.54 7.01
N ALA A 289 1.01 0.05 6.29
CA ALA A 289 0.49 1.38 6.58
C ALA A 289 -1.03 1.34 6.71
N TYR A 290 -1.55 2.01 7.74
CA TYR A 290 -2.98 2.30 7.88
C TYR A 290 -3.20 3.80 7.64
N ILE A 291 -4.18 4.12 6.81
CA ILE A 291 -4.60 5.47 6.44
C ILE A 291 -6.09 5.59 6.76
N GLY A 292 -6.47 6.52 7.63
CA GLY A 292 -7.85 6.63 8.08
C GLY A 292 -7.98 7.52 9.30
N PHE A 293 -9.08 7.38 10.05
CA PHE A 293 -9.37 8.21 11.22
C PHE A 293 -8.71 7.73 12.52
N LYS A 294 -8.07 6.57 12.57
CA LYS A 294 -7.37 6.11 13.77
C LYS A 294 -5.99 6.73 13.91
N ASP A 295 -5.74 7.37 15.05
CA ASP A 295 -4.40 7.84 15.41
C ASP A 295 -3.45 6.69 15.78
N LYS A 296 -2.19 7.00 16.05
CA LYS A 296 -1.17 5.99 16.44
C LYS A 296 -1.52 5.19 17.70
N LYS A 297 -2.46 5.66 18.52
CA LYS A 297 -2.92 4.98 19.74
C LYS A 297 -4.23 4.22 19.51
N ASN A 298 -4.63 4.05 18.24
CA ASN A 298 -5.87 3.39 17.84
C ASN A 298 -7.13 4.12 18.38
N ASN A 299 -7.06 5.43 18.59
CA ASN A 299 -8.24 6.24 18.91
C ASN A 299 -8.78 6.88 17.63
N PHE A 300 -10.09 6.87 17.49
CA PHE A 300 -10.77 7.66 16.47
C PHE A 300 -10.47 9.16 16.67
N ASN A 301 -9.98 9.81 15.63
CA ASN A 301 -9.60 11.22 15.63
C ASN A 301 -9.88 11.85 14.25
N LEU A 302 -10.84 12.77 14.21
CA LEU A 302 -11.25 13.47 12.99
C LEU A 302 -10.13 14.33 12.36
N ASP A 303 -9.23 14.86 13.16
CA ASP A 303 -8.13 15.72 12.68
C ASP A 303 -6.88 14.93 12.30
N TRP A 304 -6.84 13.62 12.60
CA TRP A 304 -5.67 12.80 12.29
C TRP A 304 -5.34 12.73 10.79
N PRO A 305 -6.32 12.54 9.86
CA PRO A 305 -6.03 12.58 8.43
C PRO A 305 -5.43 13.91 7.95
N LYS A 306 -5.86 15.05 8.51
CA LYS A 306 -5.31 16.38 8.21
C LYS A 306 -3.84 16.45 8.61
N GLU A 307 -3.55 16.06 9.85
CA GLU A 307 -2.18 16.05 10.38
C GLU A 307 -1.29 15.08 9.58
N PHE A 308 -1.84 13.92 9.21
CA PHE A 308 -1.12 12.88 8.49
C PHE A 308 -0.82 13.26 7.03
N SER A 309 -1.68 14.03 6.36
CA SER A 309 -1.41 14.49 4.99
C SER A 309 -0.21 15.43 4.91
N VAL A 310 -0.04 16.32 5.90
CA VAL A 310 1.15 17.19 6.01
C VAL A 310 2.40 16.36 6.27
N LYS A 311 2.33 15.35 7.16
CA LYS A 311 3.46 14.43 7.42
C LYS A 311 3.82 13.60 6.19
N SER A 312 2.82 13.21 5.41
CA SER A 312 3.00 12.51 4.15
C SER A 312 3.73 13.36 3.12
N LEU A 313 3.34 14.63 2.97
CA LEU A 313 4.07 15.59 2.15
C LEU A 313 5.53 15.77 2.62
N LYS A 314 5.76 15.89 3.93
CA LYS A 314 7.12 15.94 4.50
C LYS A 314 7.94 14.70 4.11
N SER A 315 7.31 13.54 4.13
CA SER A 315 7.95 12.25 3.80
C SER A 315 8.26 12.13 2.31
N ILE A 316 7.34 12.57 1.43
CA ILE A 316 7.53 12.64 -0.02
C ILE A 316 8.71 13.54 -0.38
N ILE A 317 8.76 14.77 0.15
CA ILE A 317 9.85 15.73 -0.12
C ILE A 317 11.20 15.18 0.35
N ARG A 318 11.23 14.47 1.48
CA ARG A 318 12.44 13.80 1.97
C ARG A 318 12.83 12.64 1.06
N TYR A 319 11.87 11.80 0.66
CA TYR A 319 12.09 10.65 -0.21
C TYR A 319 12.71 11.07 -1.53
N ASP A 320 12.10 12.02 -2.24
CA ASP A 320 12.63 12.50 -3.52
C ASP A 320 14.07 13.01 -3.36
N ARG A 321 14.36 13.77 -2.29
CA ARG A 321 15.73 14.23 -2.04
C ARG A 321 16.73 13.09 -1.78
N GLU A 322 16.30 12.02 -1.11
CA GLU A 322 17.16 10.89 -0.74
C GLU A 322 17.32 9.85 -1.84
N GLU A 323 16.31 9.71 -2.72
CA GLU A 323 16.20 8.60 -3.68
C GLU A 323 16.26 9.03 -5.16
N ASN A 324 16.19 10.33 -5.48
CA ASN A 324 16.31 10.85 -6.88
C ASN A 324 17.65 10.51 -7.58
N TRP A 325 18.62 9.90 -6.88
CA TRP A 325 19.88 9.50 -7.50
C TRP A 325 19.78 8.19 -8.30
N TRP A 326 18.73 7.40 -8.11
CA TRP A 326 18.49 6.14 -8.83
C TRP A 326 17.03 5.95 -9.28
N ASN A 327 16.09 6.74 -8.75
CA ASN A 327 14.71 6.74 -9.21
C ASN A 327 14.45 7.95 -10.13
N ASP A 328 13.85 7.70 -11.29
CA ASP A 328 13.57 8.73 -12.31
C ASP A 328 12.23 9.45 -12.08
N THR A 329 11.40 8.96 -11.16
CA THR A 329 10.08 9.53 -10.85
C THR A 329 10.07 10.29 -9.53
N SER A 330 9.56 11.53 -9.54
CA SER A 330 9.29 12.29 -8.31
C SER A 330 7.92 11.89 -7.76
N ARG A 331 7.88 11.52 -6.48
CA ARG A 331 6.61 11.27 -5.78
C ARG A 331 5.81 12.56 -5.61
N LEU A 332 6.49 13.71 -5.49
CA LEU A 332 5.81 15.01 -5.42
C LEU A 332 5.11 15.35 -6.73
N ASP A 333 5.77 15.13 -7.87
CA ASP A 333 5.16 15.37 -9.19
C ASP A 333 3.98 14.42 -9.41
N THR A 334 4.17 13.13 -9.09
CA THR A 334 3.10 12.13 -9.13
C THR A 334 1.91 12.54 -8.28
N LEU A 335 2.15 13.06 -7.07
CA LEU A 335 1.11 13.58 -6.17
C LEU A 335 0.37 14.79 -6.77
N LYS A 336 1.10 15.80 -7.27
CA LYS A 336 0.50 17.00 -7.86
C LYS A 336 -0.37 16.64 -9.07
N GLU A 337 0.19 15.89 -10.00
CA GLU A 337 -0.51 15.49 -11.22
C GLU A 337 -1.74 14.62 -10.89
N THR A 338 -1.64 13.74 -9.89
CA THR A 338 -2.77 12.94 -9.42
C THR A 338 -3.89 13.79 -8.85
N LEU A 339 -3.58 14.72 -7.94
CA LEU A 339 -4.58 15.60 -7.33
C LEU A 339 -5.24 16.49 -8.40
N SER A 340 -4.48 16.90 -9.42
CA SER A 340 -4.97 17.74 -10.52
C SER A 340 -6.04 17.06 -11.39
N LEU A 341 -6.18 15.73 -11.33
CA LEU A 341 -7.24 15.01 -12.04
C LEU A 341 -8.65 15.31 -11.47
N SER A 342 -8.71 15.79 -10.23
CA SER A 342 -9.97 15.88 -9.46
C SER A 342 -10.21 17.28 -8.87
N MET A 343 -9.18 18.12 -8.86
CA MET A 343 -9.16 19.44 -8.22
C MET A 343 -8.35 20.42 -9.08
N GLU A 344 -8.87 21.62 -9.29
CA GLU A 344 -8.12 22.69 -9.97
C GLU A 344 -7.29 23.48 -8.96
N PHE A 345 -5.97 23.43 -9.06
CA PHE A 345 -5.04 24.23 -8.26
C PHE A 345 -3.70 24.37 -9.01
N ASP A 346 -2.95 25.42 -8.70
CA ASP A 346 -1.61 25.66 -9.24
C ASP A 346 -0.53 25.03 -8.35
N ASP A 347 -0.70 25.15 -7.03
CA ASP A 347 0.29 24.70 -6.06
C ASP A 347 -0.33 24.16 -4.76
N ILE A 348 0.46 23.35 -4.05
CA ILE A 348 0.16 22.88 -2.69
C ILE A 348 0.91 23.80 -1.72
N ALA A 349 0.29 24.14 -0.59
CA ALA A 349 0.87 24.94 0.47
C ALA A 349 0.65 24.34 1.86
N VAL A 350 1.45 24.80 2.82
CA VAL A 350 1.29 24.50 4.25
C VAL A 350 1.19 25.80 5.04
N LYS A 351 0.41 25.80 6.12
CA LYS A 351 0.27 26.96 6.99
C LYS A 351 1.37 26.97 8.06
N LEU A 352 1.96 28.15 8.27
CA LEU A 352 3.01 28.38 9.25
C LEU A 352 2.43 28.93 10.57
N LYS A 353 3.20 28.83 11.65
CA LYS A 353 2.81 29.33 12.99
C LYS A 353 2.53 30.82 13.05
N ASN A 354 3.14 31.60 12.14
CA ASN A 354 2.90 33.04 12.02
C ASN A 354 1.61 33.38 11.24
N GLY A 355 0.90 32.37 10.71
CA GLY A 355 -0.32 32.54 9.93
C GLY A 355 -0.11 32.54 8.42
N ASP A 356 1.13 32.65 7.94
CA ASP A 356 1.45 32.71 6.51
C ASP A 356 1.36 31.34 5.84
N PHE A 357 1.12 31.33 4.53
CA PHE A 357 1.19 30.14 3.69
C PHE A 357 2.58 29.98 3.08
N HIS A 358 3.12 28.76 3.12
CA HIS A 358 4.33 28.40 2.40
C HIS A 358 3.99 27.48 1.22
N ILE A 359 4.19 28.01 0.02
CA ILE A 359 3.98 27.29 -1.24
C ILE A 359 5.10 26.29 -1.51
N ILE A 360 4.72 25.06 -1.86
CA ILE A 360 5.62 23.93 -2.17
C ILE A 360 5.99 23.97 -3.66
N LYS A 361 7.02 24.76 -3.95
CA LYS A 361 7.62 24.89 -5.28
C LYS A 361 8.57 23.72 -5.60
N ASP A 362 9.03 23.66 -6.86
CA ASP A 362 9.93 22.62 -7.34
C ASP A 362 11.24 22.54 -6.55
N ASN A 363 11.73 21.32 -6.36
CA ASN A 363 12.88 20.99 -5.52
C ASN A 363 12.80 21.65 -4.11
N PRO A 364 11.72 21.40 -3.35
CA PRO A 364 11.38 22.19 -2.16
C PRO A 364 12.33 21.95 -0.98
N TYR A 365 13.13 20.88 -1.00
CA TYR A 365 13.78 20.33 0.20
C TYR A 365 14.53 21.37 1.04
N ARG A 366 15.40 22.19 0.43
CA ARG A 366 16.22 23.17 1.19
C ARG A 366 15.37 24.24 1.88
N ARG A 367 14.30 24.69 1.24
CA ARG A 367 13.41 25.72 1.81
C ARG A 367 12.47 25.08 2.84
N PHE A 368 11.90 23.94 2.49
CA PHE A 368 10.98 23.20 3.32
C PHE A 368 11.61 22.70 4.64
N ASN A 369 12.87 22.23 4.60
CA ASN A 369 13.57 21.81 5.81
C ASN A 369 13.89 22.97 6.78
N LYS A 370 13.95 24.22 6.30
CA LYS A 370 14.15 25.40 7.17
C LYS A 370 12.91 25.77 7.96
N ILE A 371 11.73 25.50 7.40
CA ILE A 371 10.43 25.86 8.00
C ILE A 371 9.75 24.69 8.71
N LYS A 372 10.34 23.49 8.69
CA LYS A 372 9.69 22.25 9.13
C LYS A 372 9.08 22.31 10.54
N ASP A 373 9.74 23.05 11.43
CA ASP A 373 9.37 23.20 12.84
C ASP A 373 8.34 24.33 13.05
N ASP A 374 8.13 25.16 12.02
CA ASP A 374 7.16 26.25 11.98
C ASP A 374 5.84 25.86 11.31
N ILE A 375 5.76 24.69 10.67
CA ILE A 375 4.53 24.19 10.01
C ILE A 375 3.49 23.79 11.07
N GLN A 376 2.26 24.28 10.90
CA GLN A 376 1.08 23.86 11.67
C GLN A 376 0.46 22.60 11.05
N GLU A 377 0.96 21.41 11.41
CA GLU A 377 0.52 20.14 10.81
C GLU A 377 -1.00 19.90 10.93
N LYS A 378 -1.62 20.34 12.03
CA LYS A 378 -3.06 20.14 12.29
C LYS A 378 -3.98 20.90 11.32
N GLU A 379 -3.48 21.92 10.66
CA GLU A 379 -4.27 22.71 9.69
C GLU A 379 -4.40 21.99 8.34
N GLY A 380 -3.64 20.91 8.11
CA GLY A 380 -3.68 20.17 6.85
C GLY A 380 -2.92 20.86 5.72
N LEU A 381 -3.16 20.35 4.51
CA LEU A 381 -2.65 20.91 3.27
C LEU A 381 -3.61 21.96 2.72
N PHE A 382 -3.06 22.99 2.10
CA PHE A 382 -3.81 24.03 1.40
C PHE A 382 -3.51 23.94 -0.09
N PHE A 383 -4.48 24.30 -0.90
CA PHE A 383 -4.36 24.34 -2.36
C PHE A 383 -4.50 25.78 -2.81
N MET A 384 -3.61 26.21 -3.69
CA MET A 384 -3.51 27.59 -4.12
C MET A 384 -3.96 27.71 -5.57
N LYS A 385 -4.72 28.75 -5.90
CA LYS A 385 -5.03 29.15 -7.27
C LYS A 385 -4.86 30.66 -7.36
N ASP A 386 -4.08 31.13 -8.33
CA ASP A 386 -3.73 32.56 -8.46
C ASP A 386 -3.13 33.14 -7.16
N ASP A 387 -2.24 32.38 -6.49
CA ASP A 387 -1.61 32.70 -5.19
C ASP A 387 -2.57 32.84 -3.97
N GLU A 388 -3.84 32.49 -4.10
CA GLU A 388 -4.85 32.50 -3.01
C GLU A 388 -5.30 31.07 -2.63
N PRO A 389 -5.55 30.78 -1.34
CA PRO A 389 -6.01 29.47 -0.91
C PRO A 389 -7.48 29.24 -1.34
N ILE A 390 -7.75 28.10 -1.96
CA ILE A 390 -9.10 27.73 -2.38
C ILE A 390 -9.82 26.90 -1.29
N PRO A 391 -11.13 27.13 -1.07
CA PRO A 391 -11.93 26.26 -0.22
C PRO A 391 -12.17 24.91 -0.90
N LEU A 392 -12.17 23.84 -0.11
CA LEU A 392 -12.45 22.48 -0.58
C LEU A 392 -13.87 22.06 -0.19
N SER A 393 -14.53 21.28 -1.05
CA SER A 393 -15.72 20.52 -0.65
C SER A 393 -15.32 19.39 0.31
N SER A 394 -16.27 18.85 1.09
CA SER A 394 -15.97 17.73 2.01
C SER A 394 -15.35 16.52 1.32
N GLY A 395 -15.76 16.22 0.07
CA GLY A 395 -15.16 15.15 -0.72
C GLY A 395 -13.72 15.48 -1.15
N GLN A 396 -13.47 16.73 -1.56
CA GLN A 396 -12.11 17.19 -1.88
C GLN A 396 -11.21 17.24 -0.65
N GLU A 397 -11.74 17.54 0.53
CA GLU A 397 -11.01 17.46 1.79
C GLU A 397 -10.52 16.03 2.06
N ILE A 398 -11.42 15.04 2.04
CA ILE A 398 -11.04 13.63 2.23
C ILE A 398 -10.02 13.18 1.16
N PHE A 399 -10.24 13.57 -0.09
CA PHE A 399 -9.31 13.29 -1.19
C PHE A 399 -7.92 13.88 -0.93
N SER A 400 -7.87 15.12 -0.43
CA SER A 400 -6.61 15.80 -0.05
C SER A 400 -5.88 15.14 1.12
N TYR A 401 -6.56 14.29 1.90
CA TYR A 401 -5.93 13.52 2.97
C TYR A 401 -5.45 12.16 2.47
N MET A 402 -6.28 11.49 1.68
CA MET A 402 -6.03 10.12 1.20
C MET A 402 -4.88 10.10 0.20
N ILE A 403 -4.86 10.98 -0.81
CA ILE A 403 -3.89 10.89 -1.92
C ILE A 403 -2.45 11.13 -1.46
N PRO A 404 -2.12 12.19 -0.70
CA PRO A 404 -0.76 12.38 -0.21
C PRO A 404 -0.30 11.20 0.66
N SER A 405 -1.23 10.61 1.42
CA SER A 405 -0.95 9.47 2.29
C SER A 405 -0.66 8.20 1.50
N LEU A 406 -1.43 7.91 0.44
CA LEU A 406 -1.15 6.80 -0.46
C LEU A 406 0.19 7.00 -1.19
N ALA A 407 0.43 8.21 -1.75
CA ALA A 407 1.66 8.52 -2.48
C ALA A 407 2.92 8.50 -1.58
N SER A 408 2.78 8.83 -0.28
CA SER A 408 3.90 8.78 0.66
C SER A 408 4.23 7.36 1.08
N GLU A 409 3.23 6.48 1.17
CA GLU A 409 3.41 5.12 1.66
C GLU A 409 3.69 4.10 0.55
N ILE A 410 3.21 4.32 -0.69
CA ILE A 410 3.36 3.37 -1.79
C ILE A 410 4.83 3.07 -2.08
N GLU A 411 5.14 1.78 -2.22
CA GLU A 411 6.41 1.24 -2.70
C GLU A 411 6.13 0.39 -3.95
N ASP A 412 7.17 0.01 -4.69
CA ASP A 412 7.00 -0.92 -5.80
C ASP A 412 6.32 -2.21 -5.31
N GLU A 413 5.47 -2.81 -6.14
CA GLU A 413 4.76 -4.06 -5.82
C GLU A 413 4.01 -4.04 -4.48
N SER A 414 3.33 -2.94 -4.15
CA SER A 414 2.47 -2.85 -2.97
C SER A 414 1.09 -3.48 -3.21
N LEU A 415 0.43 -3.92 -2.15
CA LEU A 415 -1.01 -4.23 -2.13
C LEU A 415 -1.75 -3.10 -1.40
N ILE A 416 -2.66 -2.44 -2.09
CA ILE A 416 -3.53 -1.41 -1.53
C ILE A 416 -4.90 -2.01 -1.26
N ILE A 417 -5.35 -1.97 -0.02
CA ILE A 417 -6.70 -2.32 0.39
C ILE A 417 -7.47 -1.02 0.66
N ILE A 418 -8.63 -0.88 0.04
CA ILE A 418 -9.48 0.31 0.18
C ILE A 418 -10.88 -0.15 0.59
N ASP A 419 -11.37 0.36 1.71
CA ASP A 419 -12.70 0.03 2.24
C ASP A 419 -13.63 1.24 2.11
N GLU A 420 -14.69 1.08 1.32
CA GLU A 420 -15.74 2.06 1.02
C GLU A 420 -15.18 3.44 0.65
N PRO A 421 -14.35 3.56 -0.41
CA PRO A 421 -13.79 4.85 -0.82
C PRO A 421 -14.83 5.89 -1.21
N GLU A 422 -16.01 5.47 -1.64
CA GLU A 422 -17.13 6.34 -2.00
C GLU A 422 -17.74 7.07 -0.80
N LEU A 423 -17.45 6.63 0.43
CA LEU A 423 -17.86 7.37 1.62
C LEU A 423 -17.28 8.78 1.54
N TYR A 424 -18.18 9.77 1.51
CA TYR A 424 -17.88 11.20 1.42
C TYR A 424 -17.42 11.72 0.05
N LEU A 425 -17.30 10.88 -0.98
CA LEU A 425 -16.92 11.32 -2.32
C LEU A 425 -18.16 11.63 -3.17
N HIS A 426 -18.09 12.74 -3.92
CA HIS A 426 -19.04 13.01 -4.99
C HIS A 426 -18.73 12.08 -6.18
N PRO A 427 -19.71 11.65 -7.00
CA PRO A 427 -19.50 10.77 -8.16
C PRO A 427 -18.30 11.11 -9.05
N THR A 428 -18.04 12.40 -9.29
CA THR A 428 -16.90 12.86 -10.07
C THR A 428 -15.54 12.54 -9.43
N LEU A 429 -15.46 12.58 -8.09
CA LEU A 429 -14.26 12.24 -7.33
C LEU A 429 -14.04 10.73 -7.24
N GLU A 430 -15.09 9.91 -7.28
CA GLU A 430 -14.95 8.45 -7.34
C GLU A 430 -14.25 8.01 -8.64
N VAL A 431 -14.67 8.58 -9.78
CA VAL A 431 -14.00 8.34 -11.07
C VAL A 431 -12.56 8.87 -11.03
N GLY A 432 -12.35 10.06 -10.43
CA GLY A 432 -11.01 10.62 -10.21
C GLY A 432 -10.10 9.71 -9.38
N LEU A 433 -10.65 9.09 -8.32
CA LEU A 433 -9.94 8.13 -7.47
C LEU A 433 -9.48 6.90 -8.25
N ILE A 434 -10.34 6.32 -9.08
CA ILE A 434 -9.96 5.13 -9.87
C ILE A 434 -8.90 5.48 -10.91
N ASN A 435 -9.01 6.63 -11.57
CA ASN A 435 -7.99 7.10 -12.52
C ASN A 435 -6.64 7.32 -11.84
N MET A 436 -6.63 7.93 -10.65
CA MET A 436 -5.44 8.01 -9.82
C MET A 436 -4.88 6.63 -9.51
N LEU A 437 -5.70 5.72 -8.98
CA LEU A 437 -5.24 4.43 -8.53
C LEU A 437 -4.62 3.66 -9.68
N LYS A 438 -5.26 3.62 -10.84
CA LYS A 438 -4.70 3.02 -12.06
C LYS A 438 -3.31 3.58 -12.39
N ARG A 439 -3.13 4.89 -12.24
CA ARG A 439 -1.83 5.53 -12.45
C ARG A 439 -0.79 5.09 -11.41
N LEU A 440 -1.07 5.28 -10.12
CA LEU A 440 -0.16 4.91 -9.03
C LEU A 440 0.23 3.43 -9.09
N LEU A 441 -0.75 2.56 -9.33
CA LEU A 441 -0.55 1.12 -9.43
C LEU A 441 0.27 0.76 -10.67
N SER A 442 0.07 1.43 -11.80
CA SER A 442 0.85 1.20 -13.02
C SER A 442 2.29 1.69 -12.89
N GLU A 443 2.55 2.79 -12.21
CA GLU A 443 3.91 3.34 -12.04
C GLU A 443 4.74 2.50 -11.07
N THR A 444 4.10 1.89 -10.08
CA THR A 444 4.77 1.10 -9.03
C THR A 444 4.62 -0.41 -9.20
N ASN A 445 3.98 -0.90 -10.26
CA ASN A 445 3.60 -2.32 -10.43
C ASN A 445 2.84 -2.90 -9.22
N SER A 446 2.09 -2.05 -8.52
CA SER A 446 1.30 -2.40 -7.34
C SER A 446 -0.06 -2.98 -7.76
N SER A 447 -0.85 -3.42 -6.78
CA SER A 447 -2.22 -3.91 -7.00
C SER A 447 -3.16 -3.41 -5.93
N ALA A 448 -4.46 -3.40 -6.21
CA ALA A 448 -5.47 -2.98 -5.24
C ALA A 448 -6.62 -3.97 -5.11
N ILE A 449 -7.19 -4.05 -3.90
CA ILE A 449 -8.46 -4.70 -3.61
C ILE A 449 -9.35 -3.65 -2.95
N ILE A 450 -10.52 -3.40 -3.51
CA ILE A 450 -11.43 -2.35 -3.06
C ILE A 450 -12.77 -2.99 -2.68
N ALA A 451 -13.22 -2.80 -1.45
CA ALA A 451 -14.61 -3.04 -1.09
C ALA A 451 -15.42 -1.78 -1.39
N THR A 452 -16.50 -1.91 -2.14
CA THR A 452 -17.33 -0.76 -2.54
C THR A 452 -18.79 -1.16 -2.73
N HIS A 453 -19.67 -0.20 -2.51
CA HIS A 453 -21.09 -0.20 -2.88
C HIS A 453 -21.35 0.62 -4.15
N SER A 454 -20.32 1.22 -4.75
CA SER A 454 -20.48 2.10 -5.89
C SER A 454 -20.46 1.36 -7.22
N ALA A 455 -21.62 1.39 -7.90
CA ALA A 455 -21.72 0.96 -9.29
C ALA A 455 -20.86 1.82 -10.24
N LEU A 456 -20.58 3.08 -9.87
CA LEU A 456 -19.69 3.95 -10.65
C LEU A 456 -18.25 3.42 -10.64
N ILE A 457 -17.77 2.95 -9.48
CA ILE A 457 -16.44 2.34 -9.36
C ILE A 457 -16.41 1.00 -10.11
N ALA A 458 -17.46 0.17 -9.95
CA ALA A 458 -17.58 -1.11 -10.64
C ALA A 458 -17.51 -0.98 -12.17
N ARG A 459 -18.10 0.07 -12.74
CA ARG A 459 -18.05 0.37 -14.17
C ARG A 459 -16.62 0.55 -14.71
N GLU A 460 -15.69 0.98 -13.87
CA GLU A 460 -14.32 1.30 -14.29
C GLU A 460 -13.38 0.08 -14.27
N VAL A 461 -13.87 -1.08 -13.83
CA VAL A 461 -13.11 -2.33 -13.67
C VAL A 461 -13.77 -3.42 -14.52
N SER A 462 -12.99 -4.34 -15.08
CA SER A 462 -13.53 -5.46 -15.88
C SER A 462 -14.05 -6.59 -15.00
N GLU A 463 -15.00 -7.37 -15.52
CA GLU A 463 -15.70 -8.47 -14.83
C GLU A 463 -14.74 -9.45 -14.14
N ASP A 464 -13.57 -9.72 -14.73
CA ASP A 464 -12.57 -10.65 -14.19
C ASP A 464 -11.87 -10.13 -12.91
N GLY A 465 -11.98 -8.83 -12.65
CA GLY A 465 -11.56 -8.16 -11.43
C GLY A 465 -12.74 -7.76 -10.53
N VAL A 466 -13.95 -8.28 -10.73
CA VAL A 466 -15.11 -7.98 -9.88
C VAL A 466 -15.62 -9.24 -9.21
N ILE A 467 -15.92 -9.13 -7.92
CA ILE A 467 -16.45 -10.21 -7.08
C ILE A 467 -17.73 -9.69 -6.43
N VAL A 468 -18.85 -10.32 -6.75
CA VAL A 468 -20.16 -10.05 -6.18
C VAL A 468 -20.39 -10.98 -5.00
N LEU A 469 -20.66 -10.40 -3.84
CA LEU A 469 -21.07 -11.13 -2.64
C LEU A 469 -22.58 -11.13 -2.51
N LYS A 470 -23.17 -12.31 -2.54
CA LYS A 470 -24.61 -12.51 -2.33
C LYS A 470 -24.85 -13.25 -1.02
N LYS A 471 -25.81 -12.78 -0.23
CA LYS A 471 -26.10 -13.35 1.10
C LYS A 471 -27.44 -14.07 1.09
N GLU A 472 -27.41 -15.38 1.24
CA GLU A 472 -28.58 -16.24 1.24
C GLU A 472 -28.52 -17.17 2.45
N ASP A 473 -29.62 -17.25 3.22
CA ASP A 473 -29.78 -18.17 4.37
C ASP A 473 -28.62 -18.14 5.40
N GLY A 474 -28.02 -16.96 5.60
CA GLY A 474 -26.91 -16.77 6.54
C GLY A 474 -25.55 -17.22 6.03
N TYR A 475 -25.46 -17.63 4.77
CA TYR A 475 -24.24 -17.91 4.02
C TYR A 475 -23.98 -16.80 3.00
N THR A 476 -22.72 -16.56 2.65
CA THR A 476 -22.34 -15.59 1.63
C THR A 476 -21.55 -16.29 0.53
N THR A 477 -22.13 -16.28 -0.66
CA THR A 477 -21.47 -16.77 -1.87
C THR A 477 -20.65 -15.65 -2.51
N ALA A 478 -19.54 -16.03 -3.15
CA ALA A 478 -18.69 -15.11 -3.88
C ALA A 478 -18.64 -15.56 -5.35
N GLN A 479 -19.11 -14.71 -6.26
CA GLN A 479 -19.17 -15.03 -7.68
C GLN A 479 -18.71 -13.86 -8.55
N GLN A 480 -18.21 -14.15 -9.75
CA GLN A 480 -17.96 -13.11 -10.74
C GLN A 480 -19.30 -12.65 -11.34
N PRO A 481 -19.40 -11.38 -11.80
CA PRO A 481 -20.55 -10.91 -12.56
C PRO A 481 -20.82 -11.76 -13.80
N GLU A 482 -22.09 -11.97 -14.14
CA GLU A 482 -22.47 -12.60 -15.42
C GLU A 482 -22.31 -11.66 -16.63
N VAL A 483 -22.09 -10.37 -16.37
CA VAL A 483 -22.01 -9.30 -17.36
C VAL A 483 -20.67 -8.58 -17.31
N GLN A 484 -20.26 -8.01 -18.44
CA GLN A 484 -19.09 -7.13 -18.47
C GLN A 484 -19.38 -5.86 -17.70
N THR A 485 -18.58 -5.56 -16.69
CA THR A 485 -18.72 -4.34 -15.90
C THR A 485 -18.00 -3.15 -16.55
N PHE A 486 -16.88 -3.37 -17.26
CA PHE A 486 -16.09 -2.29 -17.84
C PHE A 486 -16.87 -1.51 -18.90
N GLY A 487 -17.27 -0.28 -18.55
CA GLY A 487 -18.03 0.61 -19.43
C GLY A 487 -19.53 0.31 -19.52
N GLU A 488 -20.07 -0.55 -18.65
CA GLU A 488 -21.50 -0.92 -18.65
C GLU A 488 -22.39 0.15 -17.99
N SER A 489 -23.69 0.05 -18.24
CA SER A 489 -24.72 0.87 -17.61
C SER A 489 -24.82 0.61 -16.10
N LEU A 490 -25.11 1.67 -15.34
CA LEU A 490 -25.23 1.55 -13.89
C LEU A 490 -26.42 0.68 -13.48
N GLU A 491 -27.51 0.71 -14.24
CA GLU A 491 -28.69 -0.12 -14.02
C GLU A 491 -28.36 -1.61 -14.05
N VAL A 492 -27.56 -2.04 -15.03
CA VAL A 492 -27.12 -3.43 -15.15
C VAL A 492 -26.20 -3.84 -14.00
N ILE A 493 -25.24 -2.98 -13.64
CA ILE A 493 -24.31 -3.25 -12.53
C ILE A 493 -25.06 -3.30 -11.18
N ILE A 494 -26.01 -2.40 -10.95
CA ILE A 494 -26.82 -2.36 -9.73
C ILE A 494 -27.67 -3.62 -9.62
N GLY A 495 -28.32 -4.02 -10.71
CA GLY A 495 -29.11 -5.24 -10.77
C GLY A 495 -28.28 -6.49 -10.48
N GLU A 496 -27.07 -6.58 -11.04
CA GLU A 496 -26.15 -7.69 -10.80
C GLU A 496 -25.61 -7.74 -9.36
N ALA A 497 -25.24 -6.57 -8.81
CA ALA A 497 -24.53 -6.47 -7.53
C ALA A 497 -25.45 -6.51 -6.30
N PHE A 498 -26.71 -6.10 -6.44
CA PHE A 498 -27.64 -5.89 -5.32
C PHE A 498 -29.01 -6.57 -5.53
N ASP A 499 -29.09 -7.53 -6.46
CA ASP A 499 -30.32 -8.25 -6.82
C ASP A 499 -31.54 -7.33 -7.03
N ASP A 500 -31.26 -6.13 -7.54
CA ASP A 500 -32.19 -5.00 -7.60
C ASP A 500 -33.38 -5.29 -8.53
N TYR A 501 -33.20 -6.22 -9.48
CA TYR A 501 -34.23 -6.73 -10.38
C TYR A 501 -35.38 -7.44 -9.66
N THR A 502 -35.13 -8.03 -8.49
CA THR A 502 -36.13 -8.81 -7.75
C THR A 502 -36.76 -8.05 -6.60
N THR A 503 -36.17 -6.90 -6.24
CA THR A 503 -36.65 -6.07 -5.14
C THR A 503 -37.83 -5.23 -5.59
N TYR A 504 -39.00 -5.50 -5.00
CA TYR A 504 -40.22 -4.73 -5.26
C TYR A 504 -40.06 -3.27 -4.81
N LYS A 505 -40.33 -2.33 -5.73
CA LYS A 505 -40.02 -0.91 -5.55
C LYS A 505 -41.22 -0.13 -5.01
N PRO A 506 -41.00 0.97 -4.25
CA PRO A 506 -42.10 1.79 -3.74
C PRO A 506 -43.04 2.33 -4.82
N PHE A 507 -42.49 2.74 -5.98
CA PHE A 507 -43.33 3.24 -7.08
C PHE A 507 -44.20 2.14 -7.71
N GLN A 508 -43.73 0.88 -7.70
CA GLN A 508 -44.52 -0.26 -8.18
C GLN A 508 -45.73 -0.49 -7.27
N SER A 509 -45.55 -0.39 -5.94
CA SER A 509 -46.66 -0.43 -4.97
C SER A 509 -47.71 0.65 -5.24
N GLU A 510 -47.27 1.89 -5.47
CA GLU A 510 -48.20 3.01 -5.72
C GLU A 510 -48.97 2.82 -7.03
N ILE A 511 -48.31 2.29 -8.06
CA ILE A 511 -48.96 1.94 -9.33
C ILE A 511 -49.97 0.82 -9.13
N ASP A 512 -49.61 -0.24 -8.42
CA ASP A 512 -50.48 -1.39 -8.19
C ASP A 512 -51.71 -0.99 -7.34
N ASP A 513 -51.55 -0.15 -6.31
CA ASP A 513 -52.66 0.41 -5.54
C ASP A 513 -53.63 1.24 -6.42
N LEU A 514 -53.10 2.00 -7.39
CA LEU A 514 -53.91 2.77 -8.34
C LEU A 514 -54.65 1.88 -9.34
N ILE A 515 -54.03 0.77 -9.78
CA ILE A 515 -54.67 -0.22 -10.65
C ILE A 515 -55.75 -0.98 -9.88
N GLU A 516 -55.47 -1.43 -8.65
CA GLU A 516 -56.41 -2.15 -7.78
C GLU A 516 -57.63 -1.30 -7.38
N SER A 517 -57.44 0.01 -7.20
CA SER A 517 -58.54 0.95 -6.94
C SER A 517 -59.44 1.22 -8.16
N GLY A 518 -59.15 0.58 -9.30
CA GLY A 518 -59.98 0.59 -10.50
C GLY A 518 -59.65 1.70 -11.50
N THR A 519 -58.45 2.29 -11.41
CA THR A 519 -58.01 3.30 -12.38
C THR A 519 -57.68 2.65 -13.72
N ASP A 520 -58.28 3.14 -14.80
CA ASP A 520 -58.00 2.64 -16.15
C ASP A 520 -56.54 2.89 -16.55
N ILE A 521 -55.85 1.85 -17.04
CA ILE A 521 -54.42 1.91 -17.37
C ILE A 521 -54.13 2.92 -18.48
N GLN A 522 -55.00 3.04 -19.50
CA GLN A 522 -54.81 4.06 -20.54
C GLN A 522 -55.01 5.47 -19.98
N GLN A 523 -55.98 5.64 -19.09
CA GLN A 523 -56.17 6.91 -18.40
C GLN A 523 -54.97 7.25 -17.51
N LEU A 524 -54.38 6.26 -16.84
CA LEU A 524 -53.19 6.39 -16.01
C LEU A 524 -51.97 6.80 -16.85
N LEU A 525 -51.71 6.10 -17.97
CA LEU A 525 -50.65 6.45 -18.91
C LEU A 525 -50.83 7.85 -19.51
N SER A 526 -52.05 8.22 -19.90
CA SER A 526 -52.32 9.53 -20.52
C SER A 526 -52.17 10.70 -19.56
N LYS A 527 -52.50 10.51 -18.27
CA LYS A 527 -52.42 11.56 -17.25
C LYS A 527 -51.03 11.64 -16.60
N SER A 528 -50.36 10.50 -16.44
CA SER A 528 -49.14 10.40 -15.64
C SER A 528 -47.86 10.30 -16.47
N SER A 529 -47.93 10.09 -17.79
CA SER A 529 -46.72 9.93 -18.65
C SER A 529 -45.77 11.12 -18.65
N SER A 530 -46.22 12.32 -18.28
CA SER A 530 -45.37 13.50 -18.11
C SER A 530 -44.81 13.66 -16.69
N GLN A 531 -45.23 12.81 -15.75
CA GLN A 531 -44.94 12.91 -14.32
C GLN A 531 -44.12 11.73 -13.77
N ILE A 532 -43.97 10.64 -14.55
CA ILE A 532 -43.27 9.42 -14.14
C ILE A 532 -42.14 9.06 -15.11
N GLY A 533 -41.13 8.34 -14.62
CA GLY A 533 -39.99 7.90 -15.42
C GLY A 533 -40.27 6.69 -16.32
N ASP A 534 -39.31 6.35 -17.19
CA ASP A 534 -39.44 5.27 -18.17
C ASP A 534 -39.62 3.89 -17.51
N GLU A 535 -38.95 3.62 -16.38
CA GLU A 535 -39.11 2.36 -15.64
C GLU A 535 -40.54 2.16 -15.12
N ALA A 536 -41.16 3.23 -14.60
CA ALA A 536 -42.56 3.21 -14.17
C ALA A 536 -43.52 3.03 -15.36
N LEU A 537 -43.23 3.65 -16.51
CA LEU A 537 -44.01 3.44 -17.73
C LEU A 537 -43.94 1.98 -18.20
N VAL A 538 -42.74 1.41 -18.24
CA VAL A 538 -42.53 0.01 -18.58
C VAL A 538 -43.31 -0.89 -17.62
N TYR A 539 -43.22 -0.62 -16.31
CA TYR A 539 -43.97 -1.37 -15.30
C TYR A 539 -45.49 -1.31 -15.54
N ILE A 540 -46.08 -0.12 -15.70
CA ILE A 540 -47.53 0.05 -15.99
C ILE A 540 -47.92 -0.72 -17.26
N THR A 541 -47.09 -0.65 -18.30
CA THR A 541 -47.37 -1.34 -19.57
C THR A 541 -47.26 -2.86 -19.43
N SER A 542 -46.33 -3.36 -18.61
CA SER A 542 -46.22 -4.80 -18.33
C SER A 542 -47.40 -5.31 -17.49
N SER A 543 -47.91 -4.48 -16.56
CA SER A 543 -49.15 -4.75 -15.82
C SER A 543 -50.39 -4.70 -16.73
N SER A 544 -50.25 -4.17 -17.96
CA SER A 544 -51.31 -4.08 -18.96
C SER A 544 -51.38 -5.28 -19.92
N ASP A 545 -50.39 -6.20 -19.91
CA ASP A 545 -50.25 -7.30 -20.89
C ASP A 545 -51.33 -8.41 -20.82
N ASN A 546 -52.47 -8.12 -20.21
CA ASN A 546 -53.74 -8.74 -20.60
C ASN A 546 -54.47 -8.03 -21.76
N LYS A 547 -53.92 -6.97 -22.38
CA LYS A 547 -54.35 -6.40 -23.70
C LYS A 547 -53.36 -5.34 -24.24
N SER A 548 -52.78 -5.63 -25.40
CA SER A 548 -51.87 -4.81 -26.23
C SER A 548 -52.21 -3.30 -26.37
N ILE A 549 -51.25 -2.40 -26.15
CA ILE A 549 -51.40 -0.94 -26.36
C ILE A 549 -50.14 -0.32 -27.01
N GLU A 550 -50.33 0.49 -28.06
CA GLU A 550 -49.32 1.34 -28.71
C GLU A 550 -49.18 2.70 -28.01
N ILE A 551 -47.96 3.13 -27.69
CA ILE A 551 -47.66 4.43 -27.07
C ILE A 551 -47.22 5.43 -28.15
N LYS A 552 -47.93 6.56 -28.29
CA LYS A 552 -47.47 7.73 -29.05
C LYS A 552 -47.06 8.86 -28.12
N ARG A 553 -45.77 9.20 -28.10
CA ARG A 553 -45.25 10.44 -27.49
C ARG A 553 -45.62 11.65 -28.36
N LYS A 554 -45.89 12.78 -27.70
CA LYS A 554 -46.13 14.09 -28.34
C LYS A 554 -44.87 14.93 -28.37
#